data_AF-A0A6C7KIQ4-F1
#
_entry.id   AF-A0A6C7KIQ4-F1
#
_cell.length_a   1.000
_cell.length_b   1.000
_cell.length_c   1.000
_cell.angle_alpha   90.00
_cell.angle_beta   90.00
_cell.angle_gamma   90.00
#
_symmetry.space_group_name_H-M   'P 1'
#
loop_
_entity.id
_entity.type
_entity.pdbx_description
1 polymer ?
#
loop_
_entity_poly.entity_id
_entity_poly.type
_entity_poly.pdbx_seq_one_letter_code
_entity_poly.pdbx_strand_id
1 'polypeptide(L)'
;KNSFEQFFISTHNLDFLKYIKRLKKSKSKQSKNDEKEYDFPQYYFIEKSVKESMETSEVKKLPKCLEKYTTEFNYLFEQIYKFKNIDGINDEDLKTSLVYNFGNNLRKFLEIYLFFKYPNNFESLDKELIERFFNDTYQSDRIDENHQKMVASIINRYQNEYSHLREILSRGMQPIDIEESKKIAKFILETIKQNDKQQYKALVKSIGK
;
A
#
# COMPACT_ATOMS: atom_id res chain seq x y z
N LYS A 1 -27.30 33.70 9.74
CA LYS A 1 -26.53 32.75 10.60
C LYS A 1 -26.28 31.50 9.75
N ASN A 2 -25.03 31.01 9.70
CA ASN A 2 -24.47 29.92 8.86
C ASN A 2 -23.69 30.39 7.63
N SER A 3 -22.59 31.11 7.85
CA SER A 3 -21.64 31.54 6.81
C SER A 3 -20.37 30.68 6.83
N PHE A 4 -20.50 29.41 6.47
CA PHE A 4 -19.33 28.61 6.12
C PHE A 4 -19.45 28.24 4.65
N GLU A 5 -18.62 28.86 3.81
CA GLU A 5 -18.60 28.60 2.36
C GLU A 5 -18.01 27.22 2.04
N GLN A 6 -17.11 26.71 2.91
CA GLN A 6 -16.44 25.42 2.75
C GLN A 6 -16.26 24.73 4.11
N PHE A 7 -16.43 23.40 4.14
CA PHE A 7 -16.23 22.56 5.32
C PHE A 7 -15.10 21.56 5.05
N PHE A 8 -14.05 21.61 5.86
CA PHE A 8 -12.89 20.73 5.76
C PHE A 8 -12.91 19.70 6.91
N ILE A 9 -12.74 18.44 6.56
CA ILE A 9 -12.61 17.33 7.51
C ILE A 9 -11.21 16.73 7.33
N SER A 10 -10.39 16.79 8.38
CA SER A 10 -9.14 16.05 8.45
C SER A 10 -9.32 14.82 9.34
N THR A 11 -8.89 13.65 8.86
CA THR A 11 -8.97 12.41 9.64
C THR A 11 -7.84 11.47 9.27
N HIS A 12 -7.33 10.75 10.27
CA HIS A 12 -6.45 9.59 10.07
C HIS A 12 -7.24 8.27 10.19
N ASN A 13 -8.56 8.34 10.45
CA ASN A 13 -9.41 7.18 10.64
C ASN A 13 -10.11 6.81 9.31
N LEU A 14 -9.69 5.69 8.73
CA LEU A 14 -10.22 5.18 7.47
C LEU A 14 -11.68 4.70 7.57
N ASP A 15 -12.10 4.19 8.73
CA ASP A 15 -13.49 3.82 8.97
C ASP A 15 -14.39 5.05 8.96
N PHE A 16 -13.91 6.16 9.53
CA PHE A 16 -14.62 7.43 9.42
C PHE A 16 -14.67 7.92 7.97
N LEU A 17 -13.56 7.86 7.23
CA LEU A 17 -13.52 8.21 5.81
C LEU A 17 -14.52 7.38 4.98
N LYS A 18 -14.73 6.09 5.29
CA LYS A 18 -15.75 5.25 4.65
C LYS A 18 -17.16 5.83 4.79
N TYR A 19 -17.51 6.36 5.96
CA TYR A 19 -18.81 6.99 6.16
C TYR A 19 -18.92 8.31 5.39
N ILE A 20 -17.84 9.11 5.33
CA ILE A 20 -17.81 10.34 4.52
C ILE A 20 -17.92 10.02 3.01
N LYS A 21 -17.34 8.89 2.55
CA LYS A 21 -17.49 8.40 1.18
C LYS A 21 -18.94 8.12 0.77
N ARG A 22 -19.80 7.75 1.71
CA ARG A 22 -21.23 7.53 1.45
C ARG A 22 -22.03 8.81 1.22
N LEU A 23 -21.47 9.97 1.60
CA LEU A 23 -22.08 11.27 1.37
C LEU A 23 -21.87 11.77 -0.07
N LYS A 24 -21.28 10.95 -0.95
CA LYS A 24 -20.98 11.30 -2.34
C LYS A 24 -22.27 11.70 -3.08
N LYS A 25 -22.28 12.92 -3.60
CA LYS A 25 -23.36 13.54 -4.38
C LYS A 25 -22.74 14.29 -5.55
N SER A 26 -23.38 14.21 -6.72
CA SER A 26 -23.05 15.15 -7.78
C SER A 26 -23.60 16.53 -7.39
N LYS A 27 -22.79 17.58 -7.52
CA LYS A 27 -23.22 18.96 -7.34
C LYS A 27 -23.09 19.74 -8.64
N SER A 28 -24.03 20.65 -8.84
CA SER A 28 -24.01 21.63 -9.92
C SER A 28 -22.69 22.41 -9.91
N LYS A 29 -22.29 22.85 -11.11
CA LYS A 29 -21.07 23.62 -11.40
C LYS A 29 -20.78 24.69 -10.34
N GLN A 30 -19.53 24.78 -9.89
CA GLN A 30 -19.09 25.81 -8.95
C GLN A 30 -18.87 27.16 -9.65
N SER A 31 -18.43 27.14 -10.90
CA SER A 31 -18.23 28.32 -11.74
C SER A 31 -19.02 28.24 -13.06
N LYS A 32 -19.39 29.39 -13.63
CA LYS A 32 -19.99 29.47 -14.97
C LYS A 32 -19.08 28.91 -16.07
N ASN A 33 -17.77 28.85 -15.81
CA ASN A 33 -16.77 28.33 -16.74
C ASN A 33 -16.51 26.82 -16.60
N ASP A 34 -17.09 26.16 -15.58
CA ASP A 34 -16.91 24.71 -15.44
C ASP A 34 -17.80 23.99 -16.45
N GLU A 35 -17.23 23.11 -17.26
CA GLU A 35 -18.00 22.35 -18.24
C GLU A 35 -18.84 21.25 -17.60
N LYS A 36 -18.46 20.76 -16.41
CA LYS A 36 -19.00 19.54 -15.79
C LYS A 36 -19.42 19.76 -14.34
N GLU A 37 -20.40 18.98 -13.90
CA GLU A 37 -20.72 18.82 -12.48
C GLU A 37 -19.50 18.31 -11.71
N TYR A 38 -19.45 18.59 -10.40
CA TYR A 38 -18.36 18.12 -9.56
C TYR A 38 -18.85 17.14 -8.50
N ASP A 39 -18.03 16.13 -8.24
CA ASP A 39 -18.29 15.16 -7.18
C ASP A 39 -18.07 15.80 -5.80
N PHE A 40 -19.09 15.78 -4.94
CA PHE A 40 -18.97 16.23 -3.55
C PHE A 40 -19.11 15.05 -2.59
N PRO A 41 -18.29 14.93 -1.53
CA PRO A 41 -17.12 15.74 -1.23
C PRO A 41 -15.90 15.36 -2.07
N GLN A 42 -14.96 16.30 -2.23
CA GLN A 42 -13.66 16.04 -2.84
C GLN A 42 -12.72 15.42 -1.80
N TYR A 43 -11.97 14.39 -2.19
CA TYR A 43 -11.09 13.66 -1.28
C TYR A 43 -9.62 13.95 -1.57
N TYR A 44 -8.87 14.20 -0.50
CA TYR A 44 -7.44 14.48 -0.54
C TYR A 44 -6.73 13.70 0.56
N PHE A 45 -5.42 13.50 0.41
CA PHE A 45 -4.55 13.04 1.48
C PHE A 45 -3.36 13.98 1.63
N ILE A 46 -2.78 14.01 2.82
CA ILE A 46 -1.56 14.76 3.10
C ILE A 46 -0.40 13.78 2.94
N GLU A 47 0.48 14.05 1.98
CA GLU A 47 1.72 13.30 1.80
C GLU A 47 2.88 14.15 2.30
N LYS A 48 3.81 13.53 3.03
CA LYS A 48 5.12 14.15 3.29
C LYS A 48 5.96 14.02 2.02
N SER A 49 6.58 15.11 1.59
CA SER A 49 7.52 15.15 0.47
C SER A 49 8.81 15.85 0.90
N VAL A 50 9.91 15.59 0.22
CA VAL A 50 11.17 16.30 0.43
C VAL A 50 11.47 17.08 -0.83
N LYS A 51 11.45 18.41 -0.74
CA LYS A 51 11.80 19.30 -1.86
C LYS A 51 13.02 20.10 -1.48
N GLU A 52 14.06 20.05 -2.31
CA GLU A 52 15.30 20.82 -2.11
C GLU A 52 15.91 20.64 -0.71
N SER A 53 15.88 19.41 -0.18
CA SER A 53 16.33 19.05 1.18
C SER A 53 15.50 19.64 2.35
N MET A 54 14.31 20.19 2.09
CA MET A 54 13.33 20.54 3.12
C MET A 54 12.17 19.54 3.17
N GLU A 55 11.80 19.13 4.38
CA GLU A 55 10.55 18.39 4.61
C GLU A 55 9.36 19.32 4.33
N THR A 56 8.48 18.89 3.44
CA THR A 56 7.25 19.58 3.08
C THR A 56 6.07 18.63 3.22
N SER A 57 4.86 19.18 3.31
CA SER A 57 3.63 18.40 3.30
C SER A 57 2.72 18.93 2.21
N GLU A 58 2.24 18.04 1.36
CA GLU A 58 1.43 18.40 0.20
C GLU A 58 0.05 17.77 0.29
N VAL A 59 -0.97 18.57 -0.01
CA VAL A 59 -2.33 18.09 -0.18
C VAL A 59 -2.45 17.57 -1.60
N LYS A 60 -2.50 16.24 -1.75
CA LYS A 60 -2.67 15.57 -3.04
C LYS A 60 -4.07 14.98 -3.13
N LYS A 61 -4.59 14.88 -4.36
CA LYS A 61 -5.86 14.16 -4.59
C LYS A 61 -5.74 12.72 -4.08
N LEU A 62 -6.81 12.22 -3.47
CA LEU A 62 -6.84 10.86 -2.97
C LEU A 62 -6.57 9.89 -4.15
N PRO A 63 -5.65 8.92 -4.00
CA PRO A 63 -5.40 7.92 -5.03
C PRO A 63 -6.70 7.23 -5.47
N LYS A 64 -6.85 6.98 -6.78
CA LYS A 64 -8.08 6.39 -7.35
C LYS A 64 -8.51 5.09 -6.66
N CYS A 65 -7.54 4.26 -6.25
CA CYS A 65 -7.80 3.04 -5.49
C CYS A 65 -8.46 3.34 -4.14
N LEU A 66 -7.97 4.35 -3.41
CA LEU A 66 -8.56 4.78 -2.16
C LEU A 66 -9.86 5.56 -2.37
N GLU A 67 -10.11 6.20 -3.52
CA GLU A 67 -11.43 6.77 -3.79
C GLU A 67 -12.48 5.68 -4.06
N LYS A 68 -12.11 4.69 -4.87
CA LYS A 68 -13.01 3.63 -5.33
C LYS A 68 -13.26 2.54 -4.29
N TYR A 69 -12.25 2.17 -3.51
CA TYR A 69 -12.33 1.10 -2.53
C TYR A 69 -12.37 1.65 -1.10
N THR A 70 -13.02 0.90 -0.21
CA THR A 70 -13.14 1.28 1.20
C THR A 70 -11.84 1.02 1.96
N THR A 71 -11.19 -0.10 1.67
CA THR A 71 -9.97 -0.57 2.35
C THR A 71 -8.71 -0.13 1.60
N GLU A 72 -7.58 -0.06 2.29
CA GLU A 72 -6.27 0.19 1.64
C GLU A 72 -5.78 -0.98 0.79
N PHE A 73 -6.41 -2.16 0.86
CA PHE A 73 -5.96 -3.39 0.22
C PHE A 73 -5.49 -3.23 -1.24
N ASN A 74 -6.32 -2.64 -2.11
CA ASN A 74 -5.98 -2.40 -3.51
C ASN A 74 -4.86 -1.37 -3.69
N TYR A 75 -4.82 -0.35 -2.83
CA TYR A 75 -3.77 0.66 -2.82
C TYR A 75 -2.42 0.05 -2.40
N LEU A 76 -2.40 -0.79 -1.37
CA LEU A 76 -1.20 -1.48 -0.91
C LEU A 76 -0.66 -2.44 -1.98
N PHE A 77 -1.55 -3.19 -2.66
CA PHE A 77 -1.18 -3.98 -3.82
C PHE A 77 -0.55 -3.11 -4.93
N GLU A 78 -1.15 -1.95 -5.22
CA GLU A 78 -0.62 -0.99 -6.20
C GLU A 78 0.81 -0.54 -5.84
N GLN A 79 1.07 -0.24 -4.56
CA GLN A 79 2.42 0.19 -4.11
C GLN A 79 3.45 -0.91 -4.35
N ILE A 80 3.15 -2.16 -3.99
CA ILE A 80 4.04 -3.31 -4.23
C ILE A 80 4.24 -3.53 -5.75
N TYR A 81 3.17 -3.39 -6.54
CA TYR A 81 3.24 -3.52 -7.99
C TYR A 81 4.09 -2.43 -8.65
N LYS A 82 3.97 -1.18 -8.21
CA LYS A 82 4.81 -0.07 -8.66
C LYS A 82 6.27 -0.29 -8.26
N PHE A 83 6.51 -0.75 -7.03
CA PHE A 83 7.85 -1.02 -6.54
C PHE A 83 8.61 -2.05 -7.39
N LYS A 84 7.94 -3.14 -7.82
CA LYS A 84 8.52 -4.11 -8.77
C LYS A 84 9.08 -3.44 -10.04
N ASN A 85 8.48 -2.34 -10.48
CA ASN A 85 8.82 -1.62 -11.70
C ASN A 85 9.42 -0.23 -11.41
N ILE A 86 10.08 -0.06 -10.26
CA ILE A 86 10.57 1.24 -9.78
C ILE A 86 11.58 1.90 -10.73
N ASP A 87 12.34 1.12 -11.50
CA ASP A 87 13.31 1.66 -12.47
C ASP A 87 12.63 2.41 -13.63
N GLY A 88 11.36 2.11 -13.91
CA GLY A 88 10.58 2.77 -14.95
C GLY A 88 9.87 4.05 -14.48
N ILE A 89 10.12 4.48 -13.25
CA ILE A 89 9.50 5.66 -12.64
C ILE A 89 10.51 6.82 -12.73
N ASN A 90 10.15 7.83 -13.51
CA ASN A 90 10.96 9.05 -13.69
C ASN A 90 10.72 10.11 -12.60
N ASP A 91 9.61 9.99 -11.87
CA ASP A 91 9.26 10.90 -10.78
C ASP A 91 10.03 10.51 -9.52
N GLU A 92 11.07 11.29 -9.19
CA GLU A 92 11.96 11.01 -8.07
C GLU A 92 11.29 11.14 -6.70
N ASP A 93 10.28 12.01 -6.55
CA ASP A 93 9.51 12.13 -5.31
C ASP A 93 8.67 10.86 -5.09
N LEU A 94 8.00 10.39 -6.15
CA LEU A 94 7.22 9.16 -6.10
C LEU A 94 8.12 7.93 -5.87
N LYS A 95 9.29 7.90 -6.50
CA LYS A 95 10.29 6.84 -6.30
C LYS A 95 10.77 6.82 -4.85
N THR A 96 11.11 7.98 -4.30
CA THR A 96 11.49 8.14 -2.89
C THR A 96 10.38 7.65 -1.96
N SER A 97 9.13 8.11 -2.17
CA SER A 97 7.97 7.67 -1.39
C SER A 97 7.78 6.15 -1.44
N LEU A 98 7.94 5.52 -2.62
CA LEU A 98 7.86 4.06 -2.75
C LEU A 98 8.97 3.34 -1.96
N VAL A 99 10.22 3.83 -2.03
CA VAL A 99 11.39 3.30 -1.29
C VAL A 99 11.16 3.31 0.21
N TYR A 100 10.86 4.48 0.77
CA TYR A 100 10.75 4.61 2.22
C TYR A 100 9.48 3.98 2.81
N ASN A 101 8.41 3.84 2.02
CA ASN A 101 7.17 3.23 2.50
C ASN A 101 7.05 1.72 2.19
N PHE A 102 8.02 1.12 1.48
CA PHE A 102 7.90 -0.25 1.00
C PHE A 102 7.67 -1.25 2.13
N GLY A 103 8.46 -1.19 3.20
CA GLY A 103 8.35 -2.11 4.34
C GLY A 103 6.97 -2.07 5.00
N ASN A 104 6.51 -0.88 5.38
CA ASN A 104 5.19 -0.71 6.00
C ASN A 104 4.04 -1.10 5.06
N ASN A 105 4.12 -0.75 3.77
CA ASN A 105 3.11 -1.15 2.78
C ASN A 105 3.07 -2.67 2.60
N LEU A 106 4.24 -3.31 2.54
CA LEU A 106 4.37 -4.76 2.45
C LEU A 106 3.74 -5.45 3.67
N ARG A 107 4.07 -5.00 4.88
CA ARG A 107 3.53 -5.54 6.13
C ARG A 107 2.01 -5.51 6.15
N LYS A 108 1.42 -4.32 5.97
CA LYS A 108 -0.04 -4.12 5.93
C LYS A 108 -0.71 -4.98 4.85
N PHE A 109 -0.08 -5.08 3.68
CA PHE A 109 -0.63 -5.87 2.58
C PHE A 109 -0.69 -7.36 2.93
N LEU A 110 0.42 -7.93 3.44
CA LEU A 110 0.48 -9.32 3.84
C LEU A 110 -0.50 -9.62 4.97
N GLU A 111 -0.65 -8.72 5.95
CA GLU A 111 -1.62 -8.84 7.04
C GLU A 111 -3.04 -9.06 6.49
N ILE A 112 -3.49 -8.15 5.62
CA ILE A 112 -4.83 -8.21 5.06
C ILE A 112 -4.97 -9.43 4.12
N TYR A 113 -3.97 -9.68 3.27
CA TYR A 113 -4.02 -10.75 2.27
C TYR A 113 -4.10 -12.13 2.93
N LEU A 114 -3.23 -12.40 3.90
CA LEU A 114 -3.15 -13.69 4.57
C LEU A 114 -4.33 -13.90 5.53
N PHE A 115 -4.86 -12.85 6.15
CA PHE A 115 -6.10 -12.93 6.93
C PHE A 115 -7.26 -13.51 6.11
N PHE A 116 -7.47 -13.02 4.88
CA PHE A 116 -8.53 -13.56 4.02
C PHE A 116 -8.18 -14.92 3.40
N LYS A 117 -6.90 -15.22 3.19
CA LYS A 117 -6.45 -16.51 2.64
C LYS A 117 -6.56 -17.65 3.65
N TYR A 118 -6.22 -17.37 4.90
CA TYR A 118 -6.22 -18.30 6.02
C TYR A 118 -7.07 -17.73 7.15
N PRO A 119 -8.41 -17.84 7.07
CA PRO A 119 -9.33 -17.30 8.07
C PRO A 119 -9.38 -18.16 9.34
N ASN A 120 -8.21 -18.53 9.86
CA ASN A 120 -8.04 -19.29 11.09
C ASN A 120 -7.83 -18.32 12.26
N ASN A 121 -8.10 -18.76 13.49
CA ASN A 121 -7.94 -17.96 14.72
C ASN A 121 -6.47 -17.73 15.10
N PHE A 122 -5.65 -17.20 14.20
CA PHE A 122 -4.34 -16.67 14.57
C PHE A 122 -4.54 -15.31 15.27
N GLU A 123 -3.97 -15.15 16.46
CA GLU A 123 -4.04 -13.89 17.22
C GLU A 123 -3.26 -12.75 16.51
N SER A 124 -2.29 -13.11 15.66
CA SER A 124 -1.52 -12.20 14.79
C SER A 124 -1.03 -12.90 13.52
N LEU A 125 -0.67 -12.13 12.49
CA LEU A 125 0.13 -12.66 11.38
C LEU A 125 1.53 -13.01 11.92
N ASP A 126 1.67 -14.28 12.29
CA ASP A 126 2.95 -14.77 12.81
C ASP A 126 3.86 -15.19 11.67
N LYS A 127 5.17 -15.20 11.97
CA LYS A 127 6.23 -15.66 11.07
C LYS A 127 5.86 -16.98 10.38
N GLU A 128 5.26 -17.90 11.13
CA GLU A 128 4.83 -19.21 10.63
C GLU A 128 3.79 -19.11 9.50
N LEU A 129 2.86 -18.16 9.56
CA LEU A 129 1.84 -18.01 8.52
C LEU A 129 2.45 -17.48 7.21
N ILE A 130 3.43 -16.59 7.31
CA ILE A 130 4.20 -16.08 6.18
C ILE A 130 5.02 -17.23 5.56
N GLU A 131 5.77 -17.97 6.38
CA GLU A 131 6.53 -19.14 5.93
C GLU A 131 5.63 -20.16 5.24
N ARG A 132 4.51 -20.51 5.87
CA ARG A 132 3.52 -21.42 5.32
C ARG A 132 2.99 -20.95 3.98
N PHE A 133 2.60 -19.68 3.84
CA PHE A 133 2.08 -19.18 2.57
C PHE A 133 3.07 -19.35 1.41
N PHE A 134 4.34 -19.01 1.63
CA PHE A 134 5.37 -19.13 0.59
C PHE A 134 5.79 -20.58 0.36
N ASN A 135 5.78 -21.44 1.38
CA ASN A 135 6.14 -22.85 1.25
C ASN A 135 5.02 -23.70 0.64
N ASP A 136 3.76 -23.50 1.04
CA ASP A 136 2.58 -24.20 0.49
C ASP A 136 2.40 -23.93 -1.02
N THR A 137 2.82 -22.74 -1.47
CA THR A 137 2.73 -22.33 -2.87
C THR A 137 3.89 -22.88 -3.71
N TYR A 138 5.10 -22.92 -3.14
CA TYR A 138 6.29 -23.50 -3.79
C TYR A 138 6.40 -24.99 -3.45
N GLN A 139 5.53 -25.81 -4.07
CA GLN A 139 5.59 -27.27 -3.99
C GLN A 139 6.68 -27.83 -4.90
N SER A 140 7.94 -27.58 -4.54
CA SER A 140 9.09 -28.27 -5.12
C SER A 140 9.60 -29.28 -4.10
N ASP A 141 9.75 -30.55 -4.49
CA ASP A 141 10.40 -31.61 -3.71
C ASP A 141 11.84 -31.26 -3.27
N ARG A 142 12.36 -30.12 -3.73
CA ARG A 142 13.61 -29.50 -3.30
C ARG A 142 13.33 -28.06 -2.90
N ILE A 143 13.44 -27.78 -1.60
CA ILE A 143 13.44 -26.40 -1.11
C ILE A 143 14.73 -25.74 -1.60
N ASP A 144 14.62 -24.78 -2.52
CA ASP A 144 15.76 -23.99 -3.01
C ASP A 144 16.27 -23.09 -1.86
N GLU A 145 17.57 -23.10 -1.58
CA GLU A 145 18.19 -22.22 -0.59
C GLU A 145 17.88 -20.74 -0.86
N ASN A 146 17.77 -20.36 -2.14
CA ASN A 146 17.41 -18.99 -2.51
C ASN A 146 15.97 -18.66 -2.12
N HIS A 147 15.05 -19.62 -2.23
CA HIS A 147 13.65 -19.45 -1.79
C HIS A 147 13.58 -19.24 -0.28
N GLN A 148 14.28 -20.06 0.53
CA GLN A 148 14.31 -19.89 1.98
C GLN A 148 14.93 -18.55 2.39
N LYS A 149 16.03 -18.13 1.76
CA LYS A 149 16.63 -16.81 2.00
C LYS A 149 15.64 -15.68 1.68
N MET A 150 14.85 -15.85 0.61
CA MET A 150 13.83 -14.90 0.21
C MET A 150 12.70 -14.76 1.25
N VAL A 151 12.18 -15.90 1.70
CA VAL A 151 11.14 -15.97 2.74
C VAL A 151 11.65 -15.36 4.05
N ALA A 152 12.88 -15.70 4.44
CA ALA A 152 13.52 -15.11 5.63
C ALA A 152 13.68 -13.59 5.51
N SER A 153 14.09 -13.06 4.35
CA SER A 153 14.17 -11.61 4.12
C SER A 153 12.81 -10.92 4.25
N ILE A 154 11.74 -11.53 3.72
CA ILE A 154 10.36 -11.03 3.86
C ILE A 154 9.94 -10.97 5.33
N ILE A 155 10.20 -12.05 6.08
CA ILE A 155 9.89 -12.12 7.52
C ILE A 155 10.66 -11.07 8.31
N ASN A 156 11.96 -10.93 8.05
CA ASN A 156 12.78 -9.93 8.71
C ASN A 156 12.24 -8.52 8.46
N ARG A 157 11.88 -8.19 7.22
CA ARG A 157 11.27 -6.90 6.90
C ARG A 157 9.91 -6.73 7.57
N TYR A 158 9.05 -7.74 7.52
CA TYR A 158 7.76 -7.74 8.20
C TYR A 158 7.92 -7.45 9.69
N GLN A 159 8.80 -8.18 10.38
CA GLN A 159 9.07 -8.03 11.81
C GLN A 159 9.69 -6.68 12.15
N ASN A 160 10.61 -6.19 11.33
CA ASN A 160 11.25 -4.88 11.51
C ASN A 160 10.26 -3.71 11.46
N GLU A 161 9.21 -3.83 10.63
CA GLU A 161 8.15 -2.83 10.47
C GLU A 161 7.00 -3.03 11.47
N TYR A 162 6.79 -4.26 11.95
CA TYR A 162 5.77 -4.62 12.94
C TYR A 162 6.18 -4.22 14.36
N SER A 163 7.46 -4.44 14.71
CA SER A 163 8.03 -3.97 15.98
C SER A 163 8.12 -2.44 15.96
N HIS A 164 7.25 -1.77 16.73
CA HIS A 164 7.10 -0.32 16.76
C HIS A 164 8.44 0.44 16.63
N LEU A 165 8.46 1.42 15.72
CA LEU A 165 9.53 2.38 15.42
C LEU A 165 10.13 3.15 16.63
N ARG A 166 9.75 2.85 17.87
CA ARG A 166 10.15 3.61 19.07
C ARG A 166 11.43 3.16 19.76
N GLU A 167 12.00 1.99 19.46
CA GLU A 167 13.08 1.45 20.29
C GLU A 167 14.49 1.45 19.68
N ILE A 168 14.66 1.59 18.35
CA ILE A 168 15.99 1.40 17.74
C ILE A 168 16.26 2.41 16.60
N LEU A 169 16.89 3.54 16.94
CA LEU A 169 17.38 4.57 16.00
C LEU A 169 18.30 3.99 14.90
N SER A 170 19.05 2.93 15.20
CA SER A 170 19.99 2.32 14.24
C SER A 170 19.30 1.71 13.02
N ARG A 171 18.00 1.39 13.09
CA ARG A 171 17.21 0.89 11.94
C ARG A 171 16.95 1.97 10.90
N GLY A 172 16.78 3.24 11.31
CA GLY A 172 16.65 4.37 10.40
C GLY A 172 17.97 4.82 9.76
N MET A 173 19.10 4.27 10.23
CA MET A 173 20.44 4.58 9.72
C MET A 173 20.92 3.60 8.66
N GLN A 174 20.21 2.49 8.44
CA GLN A 174 20.56 1.53 7.41
C GLN A 174 20.03 1.98 6.05
N PRO A 175 20.86 2.05 5.00
CA PRO A 175 20.40 2.35 3.65
C PRO A 175 19.43 1.25 3.19
N ILE A 176 18.33 1.66 2.53
CA ILE A 176 17.35 0.72 1.99
C ILE A 176 17.94 0.06 0.74
N ASP A 177 18.09 -1.26 0.75
CA ASP A 177 18.49 -2.03 -0.43
C ASP A 177 17.31 -2.11 -1.41
N ILE A 178 17.37 -1.28 -2.46
CA ILE A 178 16.34 -1.20 -3.51
C ILE A 178 16.29 -2.50 -4.32
N GLU A 179 17.42 -3.12 -4.62
CA GLU A 179 17.48 -4.34 -5.43
C GLU A 179 16.90 -5.54 -4.69
N GLU A 180 17.21 -5.68 -3.40
CA GLU A 180 16.56 -6.67 -2.54
C GLU A 180 15.05 -6.41 -2.46
N SER A 181 14.64 -5.15 -2.23
CA SER A 181 13.22 -4.76 -2.17
C SER A 181 12.46 -5.11 -3.46
N LYS A 182 13.08 -4.90 -4.63
CA LYS A 182 12.52 -5.26 -5.93
C LYS A 182 12.36 -6.77 -6.09
N LYS A 183 13.37 -7.54 -5.67
CA LYS A 183 13.27 -9.02 -5.64
C LYS A 183 12.11 -9.45 -4.76
N ILE A 184 11.91 -8.82 -3.60
CA ILE A 184 10.81 -9.11 -2.67
C ILE A 184 9.46 -8.83 -3.32
N ALA A 185 9.29 -7.62 -3.86
CA ALA A 185 8.07 -7.25 -4.56
C ALA A 185 7.73 -8.24 -5.70
N LYS A 186 8.74 -8.61 -6.51
CA LYS A 186 8.58 -9.58 -7.59
C LYS A 186 8.17 -10.95 -7.07
N PHE A 187 8.88 -11.48 -6.08
CA PHE A 187 8.64 -12.80 -5.53
C PHE A 187 7.22 -12.95 -4.95
N ILE A 188 6.74 -11.93 -4.23
CA ILE A 188 5.39 -11.91 -3.67
C ILE A 188 4.33 -11.90 -4.77
N LEU A 189 4.49 -11.05 -5.77
CA LEU A 189 3.54 -10.94 -6.88
C LEU A 189 3.46 -12.23 -7.70
N GLU A 190 4.60 -12.89 -7.95
CA GLU A 190 4.59 -14.18 -8.65
C GLU A 190 4.00 -15.30 -7.76
N THR A 191 4.27 -15.30 -6.45
CA THR A 191 3.67 -16.26 -5.50
C THR A 191 2.14 -16.15 -5.50
N ILE A 192 1.60 -14.92 -5.38
CA ILE A 192 0.14 -14.68 -5.42
C ILE A 192 -0.45 -15.17 -6.74
N LYS A 193 0.23 -14.91 -7.86
CA LYS A 193 -0.20 -15.33 -9.19
C LYS A 193 -0.15 -16.85 -9.40
N GLN A 194 0.82 -17.54 -8.80
CA GLN A 194 0.92 -19.00 -8.83
C GLN A 194 -0.18 -19.64 -7.98
N ASN A 195 -0.43 -19.09 -6.78
CA ASN A 195 -1.44 -19.58 -5.86
C ASN A 195 -2.87 -19.35 -6.38
N ASP A 196 -3.16 -18.14 -6.87
CA ASP A 196 -4.46 -17.78 -7.46
C ASP A 196 -4.31 -16.78 -8.62
N LYS A 197 -4.24 -17.32 -9.83
CA LYS A 197 -4.14 -16.54 -11.06
C LYS A 197 -5.37 -15.65 -11.31
N GLN A 198 -6.56 -16.05 -10.88
CA GLN A 198 -7.79 -15.28 -11.11
C GLN A 198 -7.82 -14.06 -10.20
N GLN A 199 -7.53 -14.25 -8.91
CA GLN A 199 -7.43 -13.15 -7.94
C GLN A 199 -6.31 -12.17 -8.34
N TYR A 200 -5.14 -12.67 -8.75
CA TYR A 200 -4.05 -11.81 -9.24
C TYR A 200 -4.49 -10.93 -10.42
N LYS A 201 -5.17 -11.51 -11.42
CA LYS A 201 -5.71 -10.74 -12.56
C LYS A 201 -6.72 -9.67 -12.10
N ALA A 202 -7.58 -10.01 -11.14
CA ALA A 202 -8.53 -9.05 -10.58
C ALA A 202 -7.83 -7.90 -9.85
N LEU A 203 -6.77 -8.19 -9.09
CA LEU A 203 -5.95 -7.19 -8.42
C LEU A 203 -5.24 -6.25 -9.42
N VAL A 204 -4.62 -6.80 -10.46
CA VAL A 204 -3.99 -6.01 -11.54
C VAL A 204 -5.02 -5.11 -12.24
N LYS A 205 -6.19 -5.65 -12.59
CA LYS A 205 -7.30 -4.87 -13.17
C LYS A 205 -7.78 -3.78 -12.22
N SER A 206 -7.79 -4.05 -10.91
CA SER A 206 -8.28 -3.11 -9.90
C SER A 206 -7.46 -1.82 -9.80
N ILE A 207 -6.18 -1.90 -10.17
CA ILE A 207 -5.23 -0.78 -10.20
C ILE A 207 -5.09 -0.15 -11.60
N GLY A 208 -5.92 -0.56 -12.56
CA GLY A 208 -5.94 -0.01 -13.91
C GLY A 208 -4.78 -0.48 -14.80
N LYS A 209 -4.28 -1.70 -14.56
CA LYS A 209 -3.27 -2.37 -15.38
C LYS A 209 -3.84 -3.61 -16.08
#